data_AF-A0AAJ1TWJ8-F1
#
_entry.id   AF-A0AAJ1TWJ8-F1
#
_cell.length_a   1.000
_cell.length_b   1.000
_cell.length_c   1.000
_cell.angle_alpha   90.00
_cell.angle_beta   90.00
_cell.angle_gamma   90.00
#
_symmetry.space_group_name_H-M   'P 1'
#
loop_
_entity.id
_entity.type
_entity.pdbx_description
1 polymer ?
#
loop_
_entity_poly.entity_id
_entity_poly.type
_entity_poly.pdbx_seq_one_letter_code
_entity_poly.pdbx_strand_id
1 'polypeptide(L)'
;MMFRWAMPGCFRDYRDLPWTGNGDRDHAVASILAEAMSVAGTEQRISVSLRKEWYVRRSGIVGRGYTYQHVRGALESLHAAGWIHVLKGVAMEGGSGIQTTFWPTQKLVDLIGVEVALVYGLRDPIVMRGSDGQMMPVPDTRELERRRRHIERLNEAMRGIVVSLDAPDVAWTQNAPMMIDGRVYDPRRDQAHAVYNMTTRAGGRLYGLPYQTLSNRQKGRRAQLRIDGAPVEEPDFSGCHPRLLYHLSGLDFDGDLYAVAHPTFGRTEAKLATQILINASGERSGLLAFCYRLATQAAGAQFETTQIRMTQAEVDAIAKGHMAGAKALFEALKAKHAPIGKSLFTGAGIRLQWEESMIMTAAAMACLDKGVATLPMHDSSITKAGSDASLMRGAMHDAYLQRAGKAPLIGGH
;
A
#
# COMPACT_ATOMS: atom_id res chain seq x y z
N MET A 1 6.39 -3.06 13.94
CA MET A 1 6.43 -1.88 13.06
C MET A 1 7.89 -1.57 12.78
N MET A 2 8.24 -1.21 11.55
CA MET A 2 9.55 -0.59 11.26
C MET A 2 9.32 0.91 11.35
N PHE A 3 10.18 1.63 12.06
CA PHE A 3 10.03 3.06 12.22
C PHE A 3 10.33 3.77 10.90
N ARG A 4 9.48 4.72 10.51
CA ARG A 4 9.49 5.42 9.21
C ARG A 4 9.66 6.94 9.36
N TRP A 5 9.51 7.45 10.58
CA TRP A 5 9.72 8.85 10.87
C TRP A 5 11.09 9.07 11.52
N ALA A 6 11.76 10.15 11.13
CA ALA A 6 13.00 10.59 11.74
C ALA A 6 12.85 12.00 12.31
N MET A 7 13.50 12.22 13.46
CA MET A 7 13.61 13.55 14.07
C MET A 7 14.56 14.44 13.26
N PRO A 8 14.29 15.75 13.20
CA PRO A 8 15.29 16.72 12.74
C PRO A 8 16.59 16.62 13.56
N GLY A 9 17.72 16.95 12.93
CA GLY A 9 19.04 16.86 13.55
C GLY A 9 19.21 17.71 14.82
N CYS A 10 18.50 18.83 14.92
CA CYS A 10 18.53 19.75 16.07
C CYS A 10 18.04 19.10 17.38
N PHE A 11 17.30 17.99 17.32
CA PHE A 11 16.82 17.33 18.53
C PHE A 11 17.93 16.71 19.38
N ARG A 12 19.12 16.49 18.80
CA ARG A 12 20.28 15.98 19.53
C ARG A 12 20.80 16.95 20.60
N ASP A 13 20.44 18.23 20.49
CA ASP A 13 20.91 19.26 21.43
C ASP A 13 20.04 19.37 22.69
N TYR A 14 18.88 18.70 22.72
CA TYR A 14 17.99 18.67 23.89
C TYR A 14 18.52 17.70 24.94
N ARG A 15 19.17 18.26 25.98
CA ARG A 15 19.84 17.50 27.05
C ARG A 15 18.88 16.72 27.96
N ASP A 16 17.61 17.08 28.01
CA ASP A 16 16.59 16.41 28.83
C ASP A 16 16.04 15.12 28.19
N LEU A 17 16.39 14.87 26.93
CA LEU A 17 16.14 13.59 26.30
C LEU A 17 17.15 12.55 26.82
N PRO A 18 16.75 11.28 27.00
CA PRO A 18 17.59 10.25 27.58
C PRO A 18 18.63 9.72 26.57
N TRP A 19 19.49 10.60 26.06
CA TRP A 19 20.59 10.25 25.19
C TRP A 19 21.63 9.41 25.94
N THR A 20 22.14 8.39 25.27
CA THR A 20 23.07 7.42 25.83
C THR A 20 24.52 7.69 25.42
N GLY A 21 24.75 8.55 24.41
CA GLY A 21 26.05 8.75 23.77
C GLY A 21 26.44 7.62 22.80
N ASN A 22 25.61 6.58 22.69
CA ASN A 22 25.79 5.50 21.73
C ASN A 22 24.88 5.73 20.51
N GLY A 23 25.49 5.97 19.34
CA GLY A 23 24.75 6.33 18.13
C GLY A 23 23.64 5.35 17.72
N ASP A 24 23.80 4.05 17.96
CA ASP A 24 22.77 3.06 17.61
C ASP A 24 21.57 3.10 18.59
N ARG A 25 21.83 3.30 19.88
CA ARG A 25 20.76 3.46 20.90
C ARG A 25 20.05 4.79 20.75
N ASP A 26 20.79 5.86 20.51
CA ASP A 26 20.25 7.20 20.29
C ASP A 26 19.42 7.25 19.01
N HIS A 27 19.78 6.47 17.98
CA HIS A 27 18.93 6.30 16.81
C HIS A 27 17.57 5.67 17.15
N ALA A 28 17.53 4.68 18.04
CA ALA A 28 16.26 4.08 18.50
C ALA A 28 15.41 5.09 19.31
N VAL A 29 16.03 5.87 20.20
CA VAL A 29 15.37 6.97 20.94
C VAL A 29 14.74 7.98 19.98
N ALA A 30 15.53 8.49 19.02
CA ALA A 30 15.06 9.45 18.03
C ALA A 30 13.89 8.90 17.20
N SER A 31 13.94 7.62 16.81
CA SER A 31 12.89 7.00 16.00
C SER A 31 11.58 6.83 16.77
N ILE A 32 11.63 6.44 18.04
CA ILE A 32 10.44 6.34 18.89
C ILE A 32 9.82 7.71 19.12
N LEU A 33 10.63 8.74 19.39
CA LEU A 33 10.16 10.11 19.52
C LEU A 33 9.45 10.59 18.25
N ALA A 34 10.10 10.44 17.08
CA ALA A 34 9.54 10.84 15.80
C ALA A 34 8.18 10.17 15.53
N GLU A 35 8.05 8.90 15.88
CA GLU A 35 6.84 8.12 15.69
C GLU A 35 5.73 8.52 16.66
N ALA A 36 6.07 8.78 17.93
CA ALA A 36 5.12 9.34 18.89
C ALA A 36 4.62 10.71 18.42
N MET A 37 5.52 11.57 17.94
CA MET A 37 5.15 12.89 17.42
C MET A 37 4.32 12.82 16.15
N SER A 38 4.51 11.78 15.32
CA SER A 38 3.71 11.62 14.12
C SER A 38 2.20 11.48 14.40
N VAL A 39 1.82 11.08 15.62
CA VAL A 39 0.41 10.98 16.06
C VAL A 39 0.01 12.04 17.09
N ALA A 40 0.86 13.05 17.33
CA ALA A 40 0.53 14.16 18.22
C ALA A 40 -0.75 14.87 17.76
N GLY A 41 -1.60 15.25 18.71
CA GLY A 41 -2.90 15.86 18.43
C GLY A 41 -3.97 14.89 17.92
N THR A 42 -3.72 13.58 17.93
CA THR A 42 -4.71 12.55 17.59
C THR A 42 -4.92 11.53 18.70
N GLU A 43 -6.00 10.76 18.61
CA GLU A 43 -6.25 9.60 19.49
C GLU A 43 -5.47 8.34 19.10
N GLN A 44 -4.62 8.41 18.06
CA GLN A 44 -3.90 7.26 17.55
C GLN A 44 -2.75 6.86 18.48
N ARG A 45 -2.39 5.57 18.42
CA ARG A 45 -1.26 5.00 19.15
C ARG A 45 -0.38 4.19 18.22
N ILE A 46 0.92 4.21 18.48
CA ILE A 46 1.92 3.49 17.69
C ILE A 46 2.12 2.09 18.28
N SER A 47 2.00 1.05 17.45
CA SER A 47 2.23 -0.34 17.86
C SER A 47 3.70 -0.74 17.75
N VAL A 48 4.28 -1.26 18.84
CA VAL A 48 5.68 -1.72 18.90
C VAL A 48 5.79 -3.17 19.37
N SER A 49 6.62 -3.96 18.68
CA SER A 49 6.82 -5.37 19.04
C SER A 49 7.84 -5.46 20.17
N LEU A 50 7.51 -6.16 21.25
CA LEU A 50 8.45 -6.50 22.33
C LEU A 50 8.81 -8.00 22.33
N ARG A 51 8.76 -8.66 21.16
CA ARG A 51 9.22 -10.04 20.98
C ARG A 51 10.62 -10.06 20.40
N LYS A 52 11.57 -10.73 21.05
CA LYS A 52 12.99 -10.75 20.64
C LYS A 52 13.15 -11.34 19.23
N GLU A 53 12.39 -12.38 18.91
CA GLU A 53 12.39 -13.08 17.62
C GLU A 53 12.02 -12.15 16.47
N TRP A 54 11.16 -11.16 16.73
CA TRP A 54 10.74 -10.17 15.73
C TRP A 54 11.93 -9.35 15.20
N TYR A 55 12.87 -9.02 16.08
CA TYR A 55 14.09 -8.25 15.76
C TYR A 55 15.18 -9.14 15.16
N VAL A 56 15.41 -10.33 15.72
CA VAL A 56 16.44 -11.26 15.22
C VAL A 56 16.20 -11.59 13.75
N ARG A 57 14.96 -11.87 13.36
CA ARG A 57 14.58 -12.16 11.96
C ARG A 57 14.77 -10.98 11.00
N ARG A 58 14.92 -9.76 11.53
CA ARG A 58 15.12 -8.52 10.75
C ARG A 58 16.53 -7.97 10.89
N SER A 59 17.41 -8.66 11.62
CA SER A 59 18.81 -8.27 11.74
C SER A 59 19.45 -8.23 10.35
N GLY A 60 20.14 -7.13 10.05
CA GLY A 60 20.68 -6.84 8.71
C GLY A 60 19.71 -6.12 7.75
N ILE A 61 18.41 -6.02 8.07
CA ILE A 61 17.41 -5.31 7.24
C ILE A 61 17.09 -3.94 7.83
N VAL A 62 16.77 -3.87 9.13
CA VAL A 62 16.30 -2.64 9.78
C VAL A 62 17.44 -1.67 10.15
N GLY A 63 18.71 -2.09 10.07
CA GLY A 63 19.87 -1.31 10.53
C GLY A 63 20.28 -1.63 11.98
N ARG A 64 21.51 -1.25 12.37
CA ARG A 64 22.12 -1.64 13.67
C ARG A 64 21.45 -1.02 14.89
N GLY A 65 20.81 0.14 14.73
CA GLY A 65 20.06 0.80 15.80
C GLY A 65 18.83 0.02 16.29
N TYR A 66 18.24 -0.84 15.46
CA TYR A 66 16.94 -1.47 15.75
C TYR A 66 17.07 -2.90 16.24
N THR A 67 17.59 -3.05 17.45
CA THR A 67 17.60 -4.32 18.20
C THR A 67 16.50 -4.32 19.25
N TYR A 68 16.11 -5.52 19.71
CA TYR A 68 15.18 -5.67 20.83
C TYR A 68 15.62 -4.84 22.04
N GLN A 69 16.92 -4.87 22.37
CA GLN A 69 17.47 -4.17 23.52
C GLN A 69 17.43 -2.65 23.35
N HIS A 70 17.79 -2.14 22.17
CA HIS A 70 17.78 -0.70 21.92
C HIS A 70 16.37 -0.14 21.93
N VAL A 71 15.42 -0.80 21.24
CA VAL A 71 14.02 -0.33 21.18
C VAL A 71 13.35 -0.43 22.54
N ARG A 72 13.55 -1.54 23.27
CA ARG A 72 13.00 -1.69 24.62
C ARG A 72 13.59 -0.66 25.59
N GLY A 73 14.91 -0.51 25.60
CA GLY A 73 15.59 0.45 26.46
C GLY A 73 15.14 1.89 26.18
N ALA A 74 15.04 2.26 24.90
CA ALA A 74 14.55 3.58 24.52
C ALA A 74 13.09 3.82 24.94
N LEU A 75 12.19 2.84 24.79
CA LEU A 75 10.81 2.95 25.29
C LEU A 75 10.76 3.13 26.82
N GLU A 76 11.51 2.31 27.56
CA GLU A 76 11.55 2.36 29.02
C GLU A 76 12.10 3.71 29.51
N SER A 77 13.20 4.18 28.93
CA SER A 77 13.82 5.47 29.28
C SER A 77 12.95 6.67 28.93
N LEU A 78 12.34 6.70 27.74
CA LEU A 78 11.44 7.78 27.33
C LEU A 78 10.17 7.83 28.18
N HIS A 79 9.62 6.66 28.53
CA HIS A 79 8.46 6.59 29.41
C HIS A 79 8.79 7.05 30.83
N ALA A 80 9.90 6.59 31.40
CA ALA A 80 10.34 6.99 32.73
C ALA A 80 10.63 8.50 32.84
N ALA A 81 11.16 9.10 31.76
CA ALA A 81 11.39 10.55 31.67
C ALA A 81 10.12 11.38 31.34
N GLY A 82 8.97 10.72 31.17
CA GLY A 82 7.68 11.37 30.94
C GLY A 82 7.48 11.94 29.53
N TRP A 83 8.26 11.48 28.54
CA TRP A 83 8.14 11.94 27.14
C TRP A 83 7.08 11.18 26.35
N ILE A 84 6.81 9.93 26.72
CA ILE A 84 5.77 9.11 26.07
C ILE A 84 4.94 8.35 27.10
N HIS A 85 3.69 8.08 26.74
CA HIS A 85 2.88 7.06 27.39
C HIS A 85 3.13 5.70 26.74
N VAL A 86 3.10 4.64 27.55
CA VAL A 86 3.25 3.26 27.07
C VAL A 86 2.13 2.40 27.67
N LEU A 87 1.37 1.72 26.82
CA LEU A 87 0.44 0.68 27.22
C LEU A 87 1.02 -0.68 26.82
N LYS A 88 1.37 -1.50 27.82
CA LYS A 88 1.91 -2.84 27.58
C LYS A 88 0.84 -3.75 26.98
N GLY A 89 1.23 -4.48 25.94
CA GLY A 89 0.38 -5.46 25.30
C GLY A 89 0.14 -6.69 26.19
N VAL A 90 -0.97 -7.38 25.95
CA VAL A 90 -1.32 -8.63 26.63
C VAL A 90 -1.14 -9.79 25.66
N ALA A 91 -0.29 -10.75 26.01
CA ALA A 91 -0.16 -11.98 25.23
C ALA A 91 -1.40 -12.85 25.46
N MET A 92 -2.01 -13.33 24.37
CA MET A 92 -3.11 -14.29 24.42
C MET A 92 -2.67 -15.62 23.80
N GLU A 93 -3.26 -16.71 24.28
CA GLU A 93 -3.05 -18.05 23.77
C GLU A 93 -3.37 -18.13 22.26
N GLY A 94 -2.60 -18.91 21.51
CA GLY A 94 -2.71 -18.98 20.05
C GLY A 94 -2.13 -17.78 19.29
N GLY A 95 -1.40 -16.87 19.96
CA GLY A 95 -0.63 -15.81 19.31
C GLY A 95 -1.42 -14.52 18.99
N SER A 96 -2.68 -14.43 19.39
CA SER A 96 -3.60 -13.32 19.13
C SER A 96 -3.58 -12.18 20.17
N GLY A 97 -2.42 -11.97 20.81
CA GLY A 97 -2.27 -10.95 21.84
C GLY A 97 -2.31 -9.51 21.30
N ILE A 98 -2.73 -8.57 22.16
CA ILE A 98 -2.68 -7.13 21.88
C ILE A 98 -1.22 -6.67 21.95
N GLN A 99 -0.77 -5.94 20.95
CA GLN A 99 0.61 -5.45 20.88
C GLN A 99 0.82 -4.27 21.85
N THR A 100 2.04 -4.10 22.37
CA THR A 100 2.40 -2.90 23.13
C THR A 100 2.23 -1.66 22.25
N THR A 101 1.65 -0.60 22.82
CA THR A 101 1.46 0.68 22.13
C THR A 101 2.06 1.84 22.90
N PHE A 102 2.43 2.91 22.21
CA PHE A 102 2.92 4.15 22.81
C PHE A 102 2.41 5.38 22.03
N TRP A 103 2.39 6.53 22.68
CA TRP A 103 1.93 7.82 22.12
C TRP A 103 2.56 8.99 22.91
N PRO A 104 2.55 10.23 22.39
CA PRO A 104 3.26 11.35 23.03
C PRO A 104 2.55 11.79 24.32
N THR A 105 3.31 12.26 25.31
CA THR A 105 2.75 12.99 26.46
C THR A 105 2.59 14.47 26.11
N GLN A 106 1.85 15.23 26.93
CA GLN A 106 1.76 16.68 26.75
C GLN A 106 3.13 17.35 26.79
N LYS A 107 4.04 16.87 27.65
CA LYS A 107 5.45 17.32 27.71
C LYS A 107 6.16 17.23 26.36
N LEU A 108 5.95 16.14 25.60
CA LEU A 108 6.54 15.99 24.28
C LEU A 108 5.86 16.88 23.23
N VAL A 109 4.55 17.08 23.34
CA VAL A 109 3.79 17.99 22.46
C VAL A 109 4.25 19.44 22.67
N ASP A 110 4.39 19.87 23.93
CA ASP A 110 4.75 21.25 24.31
C ASP A 110 6.17 21.62 23.91
N LEU A 111 7.13 20.68 24.01
CA LEU A 111 8.52 20.90 23.60
C LEU A 111 8.64 21.30 22.11
N ILE A 112 7.65 20.90 21.32
CA ILE A 112 7.80 20.72 19.88
C ILE A 112 6.93 21.71 19.10
N GLY A 113 6.02 22.43 19.76
CA GLY A 113 5.20 23.44 19.13
C GLY A 113 4.49 22.93 17.86
N VAL A 114 4.16 21.64 17.80
CA VAL A 114 3.47 20.90 16.71
C VAL A 114 4.09 20.98 15.30
N GLU A 115 4.93 21.98 14.97
CA GLU A 115 5.53 22.23 13.66
C GLU A 115 6.91 21.61 13.50
N VAL A 116 7.11 20.39 14.01
CA VAL A 116 8.32 19.66 13.64
C VAL A 116 8.16 19.03 12.28
N ALA A 117 9.02 19.47 11.35
CA ALA A 117 9.23 18.86 10.05
C ALA A 117 9.87 17.46 10.21
N LEU A 118 9.06 16.48 10.63
CA LEU A 118 9.46 15.08 10.63
C LEU A 118 9.76 14.64 9.20
N VAL A 119 10.82 13.85 9.03
CA VAL A 119 11.14 13.27 7.73
C VAL A 119 10.50 11.89 7.67
N TYR A 120 9.57 11.69 6.72
CA TYR A 120 9.00 10.38 6.42
C TYR A 120 9.88 9.65 5.40
N GLY A 121 10.15 8.37 5.60
CA GLY A 121 10.80 7.58 4.58
C GLY A 121 11.33 6.23 5.04
N LEU A 122 11.55 5.34 4.08
CA LEU A 122 12.37 4.16 4.29
C LEU A 122 13.80 4.47 3.88
N ARG A 123 14.76 3.83 4.56
CA ARG A 123 16.18 3.94 4.17
C ARG A 123 16.45 3.37 2.77
N ASP A 124 15.79 2.26 2.43
CA ASP A 124 15.77 1.72 1.07
C ASP A 124 14.31 1.79 0.58
N PRO A 125 14.03 2.44 -0.57
CA PRO A 125 12.69 2.51 -1.14
C PRO A 125 12.22 1.17 -1.72
N ILE A 126 12.99 0.09 -1.57
CA ILE A 126 12.61 -1.28 -1.94
C ILE A 126 12.45 -2.13 -0.68
N VAL A 127 11.29 -2.78 -0.57
CA VAL A 127 10.98 -3.75 0.48
C VAL A 127 10.78 -5.11 -0.16
N MET A 128 11.49 -6.13 0.32
CA MET A 128 11.24 -7.52 -0.05
C MET A 128 10.60 -8.28 1.11
N ARG A 129 9.64 -9.15 0.80
CA ARG A 129 8.97 -10.03 1.77
C ARG A 129 9.11 -11.50 1.40
N GLY A 130 9.36 -12.34 2.39
CA GLY A 130 9.30 -13.80 2.28
C GLY A 130 7.87 -14.33 2.28
N SER A 131 7.71 -15.65 2.22
CA SER A 131 6.42 -16.34 2.08
C SER A 131 5.60 -16.29 3.35
N ASP A 132 6.27 -16.09 4.47
CA ASP A 132 5.70 -15.83 5.79
C ASP A 132 5.32 -14.34 5.98
N GLY A 133 5.42 -13.52 4.93
CA GLY A 133 5.14 -12.09 4.92
C GLY A 133 6.17 -11.24 5.66
N GLN A 134 7.22 -11.84 6.21
CA GLN A 134 8.30 -11.14 6.90
C GLN A 134 9.24 -10.49 5.90
N MET A 135 9.97 -9.46 6.33
CA MET A 135 10.96 -8.82 5.47
C MET A 135 12.15 -9.74 5.22
N MET A 136 12.72 -9.67 4.02
CA MET A 136 13.96 -10.35 3.66
C MET A 136 14.97 -9.33 3.08
N PRO A 137 16.28 -9.66 3.06
CA PRO A 137 17.29 -8.81 2.44
C PRO A 137 16.97 -8.52 0.96
N VAL A 138 17.25 -7.30 0.52
CA VAL A 138 17.13 -6.91 -0.88
C VAL A 138 18.43 -7.30 -1.60
N PRO A 139 18.39 -8.16 -2.65
CA PRO A 139 19.58 -8.50 -3.41
C PRO A 139 20.24 -7.28 -4.03
N ASP A 140 21.57 -7.29 -4.09
CA ASP A 140 22.32 -6.26 -4.78
C ASP A 140 22.44 -6.60 -6.27
N THR A 141 21.62 -5.94 -7.09
CA THR A 141 21.59 -6.15 -8.54
C THR A 141 21.43 -4.83 -9.28
N ARG A 142 22.02 -4.72 -10.46
CA ARG A 142 21.88 -3.52 -11.32
C ARG A 142 20.43 -3.17 -11.65
N GLU A 143 19.55 -4.17 -11.73
CA GLU A 143 18.12 -3.96 -11.96
C GLU A 143 17.45 -3.25 -10.77
N LEU A 144 17.72 -3.72 -9.55
CA LEU A 144 17.18 -3.11 -8.34
C LEU A 144 17.83 -1.75 -8.03
N GLU A 145 19.11 -1.55 -8.34
CA GLU A 145 19.74 -0.24 -8.25
C GLU A 145 19.08 0.79 -9.18
N ARG A 146 18.80 0.42 -10.44
CA ARG A 146 18.04 1.29 -11.35
C ARG A 146 16.64 1.56 -10.81
N ARG A 147 15.99 0.54 -10.25
CA ARG A 147 14.67 0.68 -9.63
C ARG A 147 14.70 1.67 -8.46
N ARG A 148 15.69 1.59 -7.56
CA ARG A 148 15.87 2.54 -6.44
C ARG A 148 15.96 3.97 -6.97
N ARG A 149 16.84 4.22 -7.94
CA ARG A 149 17.02 5.56 -8.54
C ARG A 149 15.73 6.10 -9.15
N HIS A 150 14.94 5.28 -9.83
CA HIS A 150 13.64 5.72 -10.34
C HIS A 150 12.68 6.11 -9.22
N ILE A 151 12.57 5.28 -8.16
CA ILE A 151 11.67 5.58 -7.04
C ILE A 151 12.12 6.85 -6.30
N GLU A 152 13.43 7.04 -6.12
CA GLU A 152 14.00 8.24 -5.50
C GLU A 152 13.68 9.50 -6.31
N ARG A 153 13.86 9.47 -7.65
CA ARG A 153 13.49 10.56 -8.55
C ARG A 153 11.99 10.87 -8.50
N LEU A 154 11.13 9.84 -8.46
CA LEU A 154 9.69 10.03 -8.34
C LEU A 154 9.32 10.63 -6.98
N ASN A 155 9.92 10.16 -5.88
CA ASN A 155 9.70 10.72 -4.56
C ASN A 155 10.17 12.19 -4.47
N GLU A 156 11.29 12.53 -5.11
CA GLU A 156 11.75 13.92 -5.20
C GLU A 156 10.77 14.80 -5.97
N ALA A 157 10.27 14.34 -7.11
CA ALA A 157 9.25 15.06 -7.87
C ALA A 157 7.94 15.26 -7.08
N MET A 158 7.49 14.22 -6.35
CA MET A 158 6.28 14.31 -5.52
C MET A 158 6.45 15.27 -4.34
N ARG A 159 7.65 15.43 -3.78
CA ARG A 159 7.93 16.46 -2.76
C ARG A 159 7.88 17.88 -3.31
N GLY A 160 8.08 18.04 -4.62
CA GLY A 160 8.03 19.33 -5.30
C GLY A 160 6.62 19.86 -5.57
N ILE A 161 5.57 19.08 -5.27
CA ILE A 161 4.17 19.46 -5.50
C ILE A 161 3.38 19.49 -4.19
N VAL A 162 2.33 20.31 -4.16
CA VAL A 162 1.38 20.37 -3.04
C VAL A 162 0.14 19.56 -3.40
N VAL A 163 -0.11 18.48 -2.67
CA VAL A 163 -1.35 17.70 -2.79
C VAL A 163 -2.33 18.15 -1.73
N SER A 164 -3.54 18.55 -2.12
CA SER A 164 -4.63 18.85 -1.18
C SER A 164 -5.90 18.08 -1.52
N LEU A 165 -6.85 18.01 -0.58
CA LEU A 165 -8.20 17.49 -0.81
C LEU A 165 -9.20 18.62 -0.68
N ASP A 166 -9.90 18.90 -1.77
CA ASP A 166 -10.95 19.90 -1.86
C ASP A 166 -12.31 19.22 -1.62
N ALA A 167 -12.63 19.02 -0.33
CA ALA A 167 -13.85 18.36 0.10
C ALA A 167 -14.49 19.15 1.27
N PRO A 168 -15.77 19.56 1.15
CA PRO A 168 -16.41 20.44 2.15
C PRO A 168 -16.62 19.78 3.51
N ASP A 169 -16.60 18.44 3.56
CA ASP A 169 -16.74 17.64 4.78
C ASP A 169 -15.39 17.28 5.43
N VAL A 170 -14.27 17.78 4.89
CA VAL A 170 -12.93 17.53 5.41
C VAL A 170 -12.28 18.85 5.81
N ALA A 171 -11.92 18.99 7.09
CA ALA A 171 -11.08 20.06 7.57
C ALA A 171 -9.61 19.80 7.17
N TRP A 172 -9.25 20.14 5.93
CA TRP A 172 -7.93 19.86 5.38
C TRP A 172 -6.80 20.61 6.12
N THR A 173 -5.69 19.92 6.38
CA THR A 173 -4.42 20.49 6.83
C THR A 173 -3.27 19.76 6.15
N GLN A 174 -2.12 20.42 5.98
CA GLN A 174 -0.88 19.81 5.46
C GLN A 174 0.04 19.28 6.58
N ASN A 175 -0.20 19.69 7.82
CA ASN A 175 0.80 19.55 8.89
C ASN A 175 0.43 18.51 9.94
N ALA A 176 -0.73 17.86 9.82
CA ALA A 176 -1.19 16.88 10.79
C ALA A 176 -1.95 15.73 10.11
N PRO A 177 -1.94 14.53 10.72
CA PRO A 177 -2.78 13.44 10.27
C PRO A 177 -4.24 13.71 10.59
N MET A 178 -5.13 13.21 9.74
CA MET A 178 -6.56 13.45 9.80
C MET A 178 -7.32 12.12 9.68
N MET A 179 -8.56 12.11 10.13
CA MET A 179 -9.49 11.00 9.88
C MET A 179 -10.38 11.36 8.69
N ILE A 180 -10.29 10.57 7.62
CA ILE A 180 -11.16 10.68 6.44
C ILE A 180 -11.82 9.32 6.23
N ASP A 181 -13.15 9.29 6.24
CA ASP A 181 -13.96 8.07 6.04
C ASP A 181 -13.55 6.89 6.95
N GLY A 182 -13.21 7.17 8.21
CA GLY A 182 -12.77 6.15 9.18
C GLY A 182 -11.30 5.73 9.04
N ARG A 183 -10.56 6.30 8.08
CA ARG A 183 -9.15 6.00 7.84
C ARG A 183 -8.25 7.17 8.19
N VAL A 184 -7.06 6.83 8.66
CA VAL A 184 -5.99 7.80 8.86
C VAL A 184 -5.44 8.23 7.50
N TYR A 185 -5.48 9.53 7.24
CA TYR A 185 -4.80 10.19 6.14
C TYR A 185 -3.73 11.11 6.71
N ASP A 186 -2.47 10.92 6.34
CA ASP A 186 -1.36 11.74 6.82
C ASP A 186 -0.64 12.39 5.64
N PRO A 187 -0.92 13.67 5.33
CA PRO A 187 -0.39 14.38 4.16
C PRO A 187 1.13 14.52 4.18
N ARG A 188 1.75 14.42 5.36
CA ARG A 188 3.20 14.46 5.54
C ARG A 188 3.91 13.19 5.04
N ARG A 189 3.16 12.13 4.68
CA ARG A 189 3.71 10.90 4.09
C ARG A 189 3.92 11.09 2.60
N ASP A 190 5.11 11.52 2.23
CA ASP A 190 5.49 11.98 0.88
C ASP A 190 6.40 10.99 0.13
N GLN A 191 6.67 9.80 0.69
CA GLN A 191 7.53 8.79 0.08
C GLN A 191 6.80 7.49 -0.27
N ALA A 192 6.89 7.12 -1.54
CA ALA A 192 6.57 5.80 -2.01
C ALA A 192 7.74 4.82 -1.83
N HIS A 193 7.40 3.54 -1.72
CA HIS A 193 8.33 2.42 -1.75
C HIS A 193 7.74 1.25 -2.53
N ALA A 194 8.57 0.50 -3.24
CA ALA A 194 8.17 -0.70 -3.95
C ALA A 194 8.18 -1.92 -3.02
N VAL A 195 7.15 -2.77 -3.13
CA VAL A 195 7.08 -4.01 -2.34
C VAL A 195 7.14 -5.23 -3.25
N TYR A 196 8.20 -6.03 -3.11
CA TYR A 196 8.38 -7.31 -3.80
C TYR A 196 8.14 -8.47 -2.84
N ASN A 197 7.72 -9.62 -3.37
CA ASN A 197 7.40 -10.81 -2.60
C ASN A 197 8.13 -12.01 -3.18
N MET A 198 8.89 -12.73 -2.36
CA MET A 198 9.70 -13.91 -2.68
C MET A 198 10.85 -13.68 -3.66
N THR A 199 10.57 -13.02 -4.77
CA THR A 199 11.50 -12.81 -5.88
C THR A 199 11.47 -11.35 -6.31
N THR A 200 12.49 -10.95 -7.08
CA THR A 200 12.59 -9.59 -7.64
C THR A 200 11.62 -9.34 -8.80
N ARG A 201 10.79 -10.33 -9.17
CA ARG A 201 9.81 -10.27 -10.27
C ARG A 201 8.38 -10.60 -9.83
N ALA A 202 8.08 -10.35 -8.56
CA ALA A 202 6.77 -10.56 -7.98
C ALA A 202 6.42 -9.37 -7.06
N GLY A 203 5.35 -8.63 -7.37
CA GLY A 203 5.01 -7.37 -6.71
C GLY A 203 5.59 -6.16 -7.44
N GLY A 204 6.25 -5.23 -6.76
CA GLY A 204 6.92 -4.06 -7.37
C GLY A 204 6.08 -2.78 -7.43
N ARG A 205 4.78 -2.86 -7.16
CA ARG A 205 3.89 -1.70 -7.01
C ARG A 205 4.39 -0.74 -5.93
N LEU A 206 4.13 0.55 -6.14
CA LEU A 206 4.47 1.63 -5.21
C LEU A 206 3.40 1.79 -4.14
N TYR A 207 3.83 1.88 -2.89
CA TYR A 207 2.99 2.03 -1.70
C TYR A 207 3.52 3.14 -0.78
N GLY A 208 2.68 3.61 0.15
CA GLY A 208 3.11 4.44 1.29
C GLY A 208 2.52 5.84 1.28
N LEU A 209 1.87 6.23 0.18
CA LEU A 209 1.28 7.55 0.02
C LEU A 209 -0.18 7.55 0.54
N PRO A 210 -0.61 8.62 1.23
CA PRO A 210 -1.85 8.64 2.00
C PRO A 210 -3.09 8.55 1.11
N TYR A 211 -3.06 9.14 -0.09
CA TYR A 211 -4.18 9.07 -1.03
C TYR A 211 -4.48 7.66 -1.53
N GLN A 212 -3.55 6.71 -1.38
CA GLN A 212 -3.76 5.30 -1.72
C GLN A 212 -4.75 4.60 -0.78
N THR A 213 -5.00 5.16 0.41
CA THR A 213 -5.96 4.60 1.37
C THR A 213 -7.36 5.19 1.23
N LEU A 214 -7.53 6.26 0.42
CA LEU A 214 -8.82 6.91 0.25
C LEU A 214 -9.87 5.96 -0.34
N SER A 215 -11.09 6.06 0.19
CA SER A 215 -12.22 5.20 -0.16
C SER A 215 -12.72 5.45 -1.60
N ASN A 216 -13.09 4.37 -2.28
CA ASN A 216 -13.79 4.43 -3.57
C ASN A 216 -15.32 4.59 -3.41
N ARG A 217 -15.89 4.56 -2.18
CA ARG A 217 -17.35 4.48 -1.94
C ARG A 217 -18.13 5.78 -2.18
N GLN A 218 -17.49 6.95 -2.08
CA GLN A 218 -18.14 8.25 -2.26
C GLN A 218 -17.46 9.01 -3.39
N LYS A 219 -18.12 9.12 -4.56
CA LYS A 219 -17.71 9.91 -5.75
C LYS A 219 -16.17 9.98 -6.00
N GLY A 220 -15.45 8.90 -5.69
CA GLY A 220 -13.98 8.84 -5.59
C GLY A 220 -13.36 10.03 -4.87
N ARG A 221 -13.04 9.95 -3.56
CA ARG A 221 -12.27 10.99 -2.83
C ARG A 221 -11.01 11.43 -3.59
N ARG A 222 -10.42 10.56 -4.40
CA ARG A 222 -9.27 10.89 -5.26
C ARG A 222 -9.57 11.94 -6.32
N ALA A 223 -10.79 12.00 -6.86
CA ALA A 223 -11.21 13.05 -7.81
C ALA A 223 -11.36 14.44 -7.15
N GLN A 224 -11.47 14.48 -5.81
CA GLN A 224 -11.47 15.71 -5.02
C GLN A 224 -10.06 16.20 -4.71
N LEU A 225 -9.02 15.43 -5.06
CA LEU A 225 -7.65 15.89 -4.88
C LEU A 225 -7.37 17.09 -5.78
N ARG A 226 -6.40 17.89 -5.35
CA ARG A 226 -5.78 18.95 -6.13
C ARG A 226 -4.27 18.76 -6.10
N ILE A 227 -3.61 19.06 -7.21
CA ILE A 227 -2.15 19.15 -7.29
C ILE A 227 -1.81 20.60 -7.61
N ASP A 228 -1.11 21.26 -6.70
CA ASP A 228 -0.82 22.71 -6.74
C ASP A 228 -2.10 23.56 -6.93
N GLY A 229 -3.20 23.15 -6.28
CA GLY A 229 -4.51 23.79 -6.38
C GLY A 229 -5.30 23.47 -7.67
N ALA A 230 -4.70 22.79 -8.66
CA ALA A 230 -5.37 22.41 -9.90
C ALA A 230 -6.17 21.10 -9.74
N PRO A 231 -7.29 20.92 -10.46
CA PRO A 231 -8.03 19.66 -10.50
C PRO A 231 -7.18 18.53 -11.06
N VAL A 232 -7.53 17.30 -10.71
CA VAL A 232 -6.82 16.09 -11.12
C VAL A 232 -7.64 15.23 -12.08
N GLU A 233 -6.95 14.40 -12.85
CA GLU A 233 -7.52 13.25 -13.55
C GLU A 233 -6.70 12.00 -13.19
N GLU A 234 -7.34 10.84 -13.21
CA GLU A 234 -6.70 9.54 -12.96
C GLU A 234 -6.75 8.65 -14.22
N PRO A 235 -5.82 8.80 -15.19
CA PRO A 235 -5.58 7.79 -16.21
C PRO A 235 -5.40 6.39 -15.63
N ASP A 236 -6.22 5.42 -16.09
CA ASP A 236 -6.32 4.06 -15.53
C ASP A 236 -6.43 2.99 -16.62
N PHE A 237 -5.77 1.85 -16.42
CA PHE A 237 -5.87 0.73 -17.36
C PHE A 237 -7.22 0.01 -17.29
N SER A 238 -7.86 -0.15 -18.44
CA SER A 238 -9.09 -0.93 -18.56
C SER A 238 -8.81 -2.43 -18.63
N GLY A 239 -8.91 -3.08 -17.46
CA GLY A 239 -8.75 -4.52 -17.32
C GLY A 239 -7.29 -4.98 -17.40
N CYS A 240 -6.41 -4.26 -16.67
CA CYS A 240 -4.95 -4.39 -16.72
C CYS A 240 -4.44 -5.85 -16.74
N HIS A 241 -4.71 -6.65 -15.70
CA HIS A 241 -4.14 -8.00 -15.57
C HIS A 241 -4.61 -9.00 -16.63
N PRO A 242 -5.92 -9.17 -16.90
CA PRO A 242 -6.35 -10.04 -17.98
C PRO A 242 -5.79 -9.60 -19.33
N ARG A 243 -5.78 -8.30 -19.63
CA ARG A 243 -5.25 -7.78 -20.91
C ARG A 243 -3.75 -8.01 -21.05
N LEU A 244 -2.98 -7.80 -19.97
CA LEU A 244 -1.55 -8.15 -19.93
C LEU A 244 -1.33 -9.64 -20.20
N LEU A 245 -2.16 -10.54 -19.67
CA LEU A 245 -2.04 -11.97 -19.94
C LEU A 245 -2.23 -12.30 -21.42
N TYR A 246 -3.23 -11.72 -22.08
CA TYR A 246 -3.42 -11.90 -23.52
C TYR A 246 -2.21 -11.36 -24.30
N HIS A 247 -1.81 -10.10 -24.04
CA HIS A 247 -0.79 -9.43 -24.83
C HIS A 247 0.60 -10.05 -24.65
N LEU A 248 0.97 -10.44 -23.42
CA LEU A 248 2.21 -11.18 -23.15
C LEU A 248 2.21 -12.59 -23.76
N SER A 249 1.04 -13.13 -24.12
CA SER A 249 0.90 -14.37 -24.88
C SER A 249 0.87 -14.14 -26.40
N GLY A 250 1.10 -12.91 -26.86
CA GLY A 250 0.99 -12.52 -28.27
C GLY A 250 -0.45 -12.45 -28.79
N LEU A 251 -1.44 -12.58 -27.91
CA LEU A 251 -2.87 -12.62 -28.25
C LEU A 251 -3.50 -11.25 -28.05
N ASP A 252 -4.61 -11.02 -28.73
CA ASP A 252 -5.51 -9.90 -28.46
C ASP A 252 -6.79 -10.37 -27.79
N PHE A 253 -7.54 -9.42 -27.24
CA PHE A 253 -8.90 -9.68 -26.78
C PHE A 253 -9.84 -8.56 -27.24
N ASP A 254 -10.74 -8.91 -28.15
CA ASP A 254 -11.81 -8.03 -28.61
C ASP A 254 -13.04 -8.13 -27.69
N GLY A 255 -13.67 -6.99 -27.44
CA GLY A 255 -14.82 -6.86 -26.56
C GLY A 255 -14.51 -6.75 -25.06
N ASP A 256 -15.55 -6.94 -24.24
CA ASP A 256 -15.46 -6.78 -22.79
C ASP A 256 -14.97 -8.07 -22.10
N LEU A 257 -13.82 -7.96 -21.45
CA LEU A 257 -13.16 -9.01 -20.67
C LEU A 257 -14.08 -9.61 -19.59
N TYR A 258 -15.03 -8.82 -19.07
CA TYR A 258 -15.86 -9.23 -17.93
C TYR A 258 -17.33 -9.48 -18.31
N ALA A 259 -17.71 -9.25 -19.57
CA ALA A 259 -19.07 -9.54 -20.01
C ALA A 259 -19.32 -11.06 -20.04
N VAL A 260 -20.34 -11.49 -19.31
CA VAL A 260 -20.77 -12.88 -19.20
C VAL A 260 -22.30 -12.95 -19.17
N ALA A 261 -22.88 -13.91 -19.87
CA ALA A 261 -24.29 -14.23 -19.74
C ALA A 261 -24.48 -15.19 -18.56
N HIS A 262 -24.92 -14.66 -17.41
CA HIS A 262 -25.15 -15.47 -16.21
C HIS A 262 -26.46 -15.02 -15.52
N PRO A 263 -27.32 -15.95 -15.07
CA PRO A 263 -28.66 -15.62 -14.56
C PRO A 263 -28.66 -14.79 -13.27
N THR A 264 -27.59 -14.85 -12.48
CA THR A 264 -27.50 -14.20 -11.16
C THR A 264 -26.42 -13.14 -11.07
N PHE A 265 -25.42 -13.20 -11.94
CA PHE A 265 -24.18 -12.44 -11.75
C PHE A 265 -23.91 -11.61 -12.99
N GLY A 266 -23.58 -10.34 -12.78
CA GLY A 266 -23.29 -9.41 -13.85
C GLY A 266 -21.79 -9.20 -14.01
N ARG A 267 -21.47 -8.13 -14.74
CA ARG A 267 -20.10 -7.71 -15.02
C ARG A 267 -19.27 -7.45 -13.76
N THR A 268 -19.89 -6.91 -12.70
CA THR A 268 -19.21 -6.57 -11.44
C THR A 268 -18.68 -7.83 -10.74
N GLU A 269 -19.53 -8.85 -10.61
CA GLU A 269 -19.16 -10.13 -10.01
C GLU A 269 -18.18 -10.89 -10.91
N ALA A 270 -18.37 -10.82 -12.24
CA ALA A 270 -17.43 -11.39 -13.20
C ALA A 270 -16.03 -10.77 -13.09
N LYS A 271 -15.92 -9.44 -12.89
CA LYS A 271 -14.63 -8.77 -12.65
C LYS A 271 -13.95 -9.30 -11.39
N LEU A 272 -14.71 -9.46 -10.30
CA LEU A 272 -14.19 -10.04 -9.06
C LEU A 272 -13.74 -11.49 -9.26
N ALA A 273 -14.57 -12.30 -9.92
CA ALA A 273 -14.27 -13.69 -10.22
C ALA A 273 -13.01 -13.83 -11.07
N THR A 274 -12.88 -13.06 -12.16
CA THR A 274 -11.67 -13.07 -13.02
C THR A 274 -10.41 -12.73 -12.22
N GLN A 275 -10.48 -11.75 -11.30
CA GLN A 275 -9.34 -11.43 -10.43
C GLN A 275 -8.98 -12.60 -9.50
N ILE A 276 -9.97 -13.35 -9.01
CA ILE A 276 -9.75 -14.54 -8.18
C ILE A 276 -9.19 -15.69 -9.03
N LEU A 277 -9.70 -15.93 -10.23
CA LEU A 277 -9.16 -16.92 -11.17
C LEU A 277 -7.66 -16.69 -11.40
N ILE A 278 -7.22 -15.46 -11.58
CA ILE A 278 -5.80 -15.13 -11.82
C ILE A 278 -4.92 -15.33 -10.56
N ASN A 279 -5.46 -15.07 -9.36
CA ASN A 279 -4.68 -15.04 -8.11
C ASN A 279 -4.73 -16.32 -7.28
N ALA A 280 -5.80 -17.09 -7.37
CA ALA A 280 -5.91 -18.33 -6.60
C ALA A 280 -4.89 -19.36 -7.12
N SER A 281 -4.48 -20.28 -6.26
CA SER A 281 -3.62 -21.43 -6.61
C SER A 281 -4.43 -22.70 -6.92
N GLY A 282 -5.76 -22.60 -6.91
CA GLY A 282 -6.64 -23.72 -7.16
C GLY A 282 -8.10 -23.29 -7.28
N GLU A 283 -8.88 -24.08 -8.02
CA GLU A 283 -10.27 -23.75 -8.33
C GLU A 283 -11.16 -23.78 -7.08
N ARG A 284 -11.03 -24.82 -6.24
CA ARG A 284 -11.84 -24.93 -5.02
C ARG A 284 -11.61 -23.76 -4.06
N SER A 285 -10.36 -23.37 -3.83
CA SER A 285 -10.04 -22.24 -2.96
C SER A 285 -10.51 -20.92 -3.58
N GLY A 286 -10.42 -20.77 -4.91
CA GLY A 286 -10.97 -19.64 -5.64
C GLY A 286 -12.50 -19.51 -5.49
N LEU A 287 -13.24 -20.60 -5.69
CA LEU A 287 -14.70 -20.62 -5.53
C LEU A 287 -15.12 -20.23 -4.11
N LEU A 288 -14.47 -20.78 -3.09
CA LEU A 288 -14.74 -20.44 -1.69
C LEU A 288 -14.43 -18.96 -1.41
N ALA A 289 -13.29 -18.45 -1.89
CA ALA A 289 -12.92 -17.05 -1.74
C ALA A 289 -13.93 -16.11 -2.42
N PHE A 290 -14.45 -16.49 -3.59
CA PHE A 290 -15.46 -15.72 -4.30
C PHE A 290 -16.79 -15.69 -3.53
N CYS A 291 -17.30 -16.86 -3.12
CA CYS A 291 -18.53 -16.94 -2.34
C CYS A 291 -18.44 -16.15 -1.03
N TYR A 292 -17.29 -16.24 -0.34
CA TYR A 292 -17.03 -15.46 0.88
C TYR A 292 -17.04 -13.94 0.63
N ARG A 293 -16.51 -13.47 -0.51
CA ARG A 293 -16.55 -12.04 -0.85
C ARG A 293 -17.96 -11.54 -1.18
N LEU A 294 -18.78 -12.36 -1.85
CA LEU A 294 -20.19 -12.01 -2.08
C LEU A 294 -20.97 -11.92 -0.78
N ALA A 295 -20.78 -12.90 0.11
CA ALA A 295 -21.38 -12.95 1.44
C ALA A 295 -21.11 -11.66 2.25
N THR A 296 -19.84 -11.26 2.26
CA THR A 296 -19.35 -10.12 3.04
C THR A 296 -19.80 -8.78 2.45
N GLN A 297 -19.97 -8.67 1.13
CA GLN A 297 -20.53 -7.49 0.49
C GLN A 297 -22.03 -7.31 0.78
N ALA A 298 -22.81 -8.40 0.76
CA ALA A 298 -24.25 -8.36 1.00
C ALA A 298 -24.61 -8.00 2.45
N ALA A 299 -23.77 -8.37 3.41
CA ALA A 299 -23.97 -8.08 4.83
C ALA A 299 -23.74 -6.60 5.24
N GLY A 300 -23.49 -5.69 4.28
CA GLY A 300 -23.23 -4.27 4.54
C GLY A 300 -21.94 -3.99 5.33
N ALA A 301 -21.16 -5.03 5.63
CA ALA A 301 -20.03 -4.91 6.53
C ALA A 301 -18.89 -4.13 5.88
N GLN A 302 -18.57 -3.00 6.49
CA GLN A 302 -17.32 -2.28 6.36
C GLN A 302 -16.19 -3.20 6.86
N PHE A 303 -15.67 -4.06 6.00
CA PHE A 303 -14.44 -4.79 6.31
C PHE A 303 -13.24 -3.89 6.03
N GLU A 304 -13.11 -2.86 6.85
CA GLU A 304 -11.77 -2.44 7.24
C GLU A 304 -11.18 -3.52 8.13
N THR A 305 -9.88 -3.71 8.00
CA THR A 305 -9.14 -4.85 8.51
C THR A 305 -9.49 -5.23 9.96
N THR A 306 -9.39 -6.54 10.21
CA THR A 306 -9.32 -7.24 11.53
C THR A 306 -10.66 -7.66 12.18
N GLN A 307 -10.95 -8.96 12.03
CA GLN A 307 -11.75 -9.81 12.94
C GLN A 307 -13.26 -9.56 13.09
N ILE A 308 -14.05 -9.90 12.06
CA ILE A 308 -15.28 -10.66 12.33
C ILE A 308 -14.91 -12.14 12.26
N ARG A 309 -14.86 -12.81 13.41
CA ARG A 309 -14.73 -14.27 13.47
C ARG A 309 -16.08 -14.88 13.09
N MET A 310 -16.39 -14.91 11.79
CA MET A 310 -17.39 -15.85 11.32
C MET A 310 -16.87 -17.25 11.61
N THR A 311 -17.70 -18.09 12.21
CA THR A 311 -17.39 -19.51 12.37
C THR A 311 -17.28 -20.16 10.99
N GLN A 312 -16.50 -21.24 10.90
CA GLN A 312 -16.40 -22.00 9.66
C GLN A 312 -17.78 -22.46 9.16
N ALA A 313 -18.71 -22.77 10.08
CA ALA A 313 -20.08 -23.15 9.75
C ALA A 313 -20.88 -22.02 9.08
N GLU A 314 -20.73 -20.76 9.52
CA GLU A 314 -21.39 -19.61 8.89
C GLU A 314 -20.81 -19.33 7.50
N VAL A 315 -19.49 -19.44 7.35
CA VAL A 315 -18.82 -19.35 6.05
C VAL A 315 -19.33 -20.44 5.10
N ASP A 316 -19.45 -21.67 5.58
CA ASP A 316 -19.92 -22.81 4.80
C ASP A 316 -21.40 -22.66 4.41
N ALA A 317 -22.24 -22.17 5.33
CA ALA A 317 -23.66 -21.94 5.08
C ALA A 317 -23.88 -20.87 3.99
N ILE A 318 -23.15 -19.75 4.05
CA ILE A 318 -23.28 -18.70 3.03
C ILE A 318 -22.65 -19.13 1.71
N ALA A 319 -21.50 -19.82 1.76
CA ALA A 319 -20.88 -20.35 0.56
C ALA A 319 -21.80 -21.33 -0.18
N LYS A 320 -22.59 -22.14 0.55
CA LYS A 320 -23.55 -23.09 -0.04
C LYS A 320 -24.62 -22.39 -0.89
N GLY A 321 -25.09 -21.20 -0.50
CA GLY A 321 -26.10 -20.44 -1.24
C GLY A 321 -25.62 -19.87 -2.58
N HIS A 322 -24.33 -19.54 -2.68
CA HIS A 322 -23.74 -18.97 -3.91
C HIS A 322 -22.99 -20.00 -4.76
N MET A 323 -22.68 -21.18 -4.23
CA MET A 323 -21.77 -22.15 -4.85
C MET A 323 -22.18 -22.56 -6.27
N ALA A 324 -23.46 -22.83 -6.51
CA ALA A 324 -23.95 -23.28 -7.81
C ALA A 324 -23.73 -22.20 -8.89
N GLY A 325 -24.15 -20.95 -8.60
CA GLY A 325 -23.92 -19.81 -9.49
C GLY A 325 -22.42 -19.49 -9.64
N ALA A 326 -21.64 -19.59 -8.56
CA ALA A 326 -20.20 -19.33 -8.60
C ALA A 326 -19.49 -20.31 -9.54
N LYS A 327 -19.86 -21.59 -9.48
CA LYS A 327 -19.35 -22.62 -10.40
C LYS A 327 -19.72 -22.30 -11.85
N ALA A 328 -20.99 -22.00 -12.13
CA ALA A 328 -21.44 -21.68 -13.48
C ALA A 328 -20.72 -20.44 -14.04
N LEU A 329 -20.53 -19.39 -13.22
CA LEU A 329 -19.75 -18.21 -13.59
C LEU A 329 -18.28 -18.56 -13.87
N PHE A 330 -17.64 -19.36 -13.01
CA PHE A 330 -16.26 -19.78 -13.20
C PHE A 330 -16.08 -20.58 -14.48
N GLU A 331 -16.99 -21.52 -14.79
CA GLU A 331 -16.97 -22.26 -16.06
C GLU A 331 -17.11 -21.32 -17.27
N ALA A 332 -18.06 -20.38 -17.22
CA ALA A 332 -18.25 -19.41 -18.30
C ALA A 332 -17.00 -18.53 -18.50
N LEU A 333 -16.36 -18.08 -17.42
CA LEU A 333 -15.13 -17.30 -17.48
C LEU A 333 -13.94 -18.13 -17.96
N LYS A 334 -13.81 -19.39 -17.55
CA LYS A 334 -12.78 -20.30 -18.06
C LYS A 334 -12.94 -20.54 -19.56
N ALA A 335 -14.17 -20.74 -20.03
CA ALA A 335 -14.46 -20.88 -21.45
C ALA A 335 -14.11 -19.59 -22.22
N LYS A 336 -14.55 -18.43 -21.74
CA LYS A 336 -14.25 -17.11 -22.34
C LYS A 336 -12.74 -16.83 -22.39
N HIS A 337 -12.02 -17.21 -21.34
CA HIS A 337 -10.59 -16.98 -21.19
C HIS A 337 -9.73 -18.22 -21.48
N ALA A 338 -10.27 -19.19 -22.23
CA ALA A 338 -9.54 -20.40 -22.61
C ALA A 338 -8.17 -20.12 -23.25
N PRO A 339 -7.98 -19.08 -24.10
CA PRO A 339 -6.66 -18.78 -24.67
C PRO A 339 -5.57 -18.44 -23.64
N ILE A 340 -5.95 -17.89 -22.48
CA ILE A 340 -5.04 -17.61 -21.35
C ILE A 340 -5.21 -18.62 -20.21
N GLY A 341 -5.89 -19.74 -20.46
CA GLY A 341 -6.27 -20.74 -19.46
C GLY A 341 -5.11 -21.27 -18.63
N LYS A 342 -3.91 -21.37 -19.23
CA LYS A 342 -2.67 -21.78 -18.55
C LYS A 342 -2.22 -20.85 -17.43
N SER A 343 -2.75 -19.63 -17.38
CA SER A 343 -2.44 -18.64 -16.33
C SER A 343 -3.50 -18.60 -15.23
N LEU A 344 -4.65 -19.26 -15.42
CA LEU A 344 -5.71 -19.31 -14.41
C LEU A 344 -5.34 -20.32 -13.32
N PHE A 345 -5.67 -19.98 -12.08
CA PHE A 345 -5.38 -20.74 -10.87
C PHE A 345 -3.89 -20.99 -10.59
N THR A 346 -3.02 -20.10 -11.06
CA THR A 346 -1.55 -20.23 -10.90
C THR A 346 -0.95 -19.25 -9.88
N GLY A 347 -1.73 -18.30 -9.37
CA GLY A 347 -1.18 -17.16 -8.63
C GLY A 347 -0.44 -16.13 -9.50
N ALA A 348 -0.70 -16.11 -10.82
CA ALA A 348 -0.05 -15.21 -11.78
C ALA A 348 -0.15 -13.73 -11.43
N GLY A 349 -1.15 -13.31 -10.64
CA GLY A 349 -1.38 -11.91 -10.33
C GLY A 349 -0.18 -11.20 -9.68
N ILE A 350 0.63 -11.88 -8.85
CA ILE A 350 1.81 -11.23 -8.25
C ILE A 350 2.90 -10.93 -9.28
N ARG A 351 3.05 -11.80 -10.28
CA ARG A 351 3.93 -11.56 -11.43
C ARG A 351 3.37 -10.44 -12.31
N LEU A 352 2.05 -10.42 -12.54
CA LEU A 352 1.40 -9.36 -13.33
C LEU A 352 1.51 -7.99 -12.65
N GLN A 353 1.47 -7.92 -11.32
CA GLN A 353 1.78 -6.69 -10.59
C GLN A 353 3.19 -6.19 -10.88
N TRP A 354 4.16 -7.11 -11.09
CA TRP A 354 5.51 -6.73 -11.47
C TRP A 354 5.56 -6.16 -12.87
N GLU A 355 4.95 -6.84 -13.84
CA GLU A 355 4.82 -6.34 -15.22
C GLU A 355 4.21 -4.93 -15.26
N GLU A 356 3.06 -4.77 -14.61
CA GLU A 356 2.34 -3.50 -14.45
C GLU A 356 3.21 -2.43 -13.78
N SER A 357 3.88 -2.76 -12.68
CA SER A 357 4.69 -1.77 -11.94
C SER A 357 5.87 -1.25 -12.75
N MET A 358 6.40 -2.06 -13.66
CA MET A 358 7.47 -1.65 -14.56
C MET A 358 6.94 -0.71 -15.65
N ILE A 359 5.74 -0.99 -16.18
CA ILE A 359 5.05 -0.09 -17.13
C ILE A 359 4.78 1.25 -16.47
N MET A 360 4.15 1.24 -15.29
CA MET A 360 3.74 2.48 -14.61
C MET A 360 4.93 3.34 -14.19
N THR A 361 6.03 2.72 -13.78
CA THR A 361 7.27 3.49 -13.51
C THR A 361 7.88 4.04 -14.78
N ALA A 362 7.94 3.28 -15.88
CA ALA A 362 8.44 3.82 -17.14
C ALA A 362 7.60 5.02 -17.62
N ALA A 363 6.27 4.91 -17.54
CA ALA A 363 5.35 5.99 -17.88
C ALA A 363 5.56 7.22 -16.97
N ALA A 364 5.63 7.04 -15.65
CA ALA A 364 5.87 8.12 -14.71
C ALA A 364 7.23 8.80 -14.93
N MET A 365 8.29 8.04 -15.26
CA MET A 365 9.59 8.60 -15.61
C MET A 365 9.53 9.43 -16.90
N ALA A 366 8.78 8.98 -17.91
CA ALA A 366 8.60 9.72 -19.16
C ALA A 366 7.85 11.05 -18.94
N CYS A 367 6.85 11.08 -18.05
CA CYS A 367 6.20 12.32 -17.60
C CYS A 367 7.17 13.23 -16.87
N LEU A 368 7.98 12.67 -15.96
CA LEU A 368 8.96 13.42 -15.19
C LEU A 368 10.04 14.05 -16.08
N ASP A 369 10.48 13.36 -17.13
CA ASP A 369 11.43 13.90 -18.11
C ASP A 369 10.84 15.08 -18.92
N LYS A 370 9.52 15.30 -18.85
CA LYS A 370 8.81 16.49 -19.36
C LYS A 370 8.42 17.50 -18.26
N GLY A 371 8.90 17.31 -17.03
CA GLY A 371 8.62 18.18 -15.90
C GLY A 371 7.28 17.95 -15.22
N VAL A 372 6.58 16.85 -15.53
CA VAL A 372 5.27 16.52 -14.93
C VAL A 372 5.45 15.47 -13.84
N ALA A 373 5.21 15.87 -12.58
CA ALA A 373 5.14 14.96 -11.46
C ALA A 373 3.80 14.19 -11.47
N THR A 374 3.86 12.90 -11.20
CA THR A 374 2.68 12.01 -11.21
C THR A 374 2.55 11.30 -9.87
N LEU A 375 1.32 11.12 -9.39
CA LEU A 375 1.02 10.42 -8.14
C LEU A 375 0.62 8.96 -8.44
N PRO A 376 1.46 7.96 -8.14
CA PRO A 376 1.20 6.57 -8.50
C PRO A 376 0.05 5.93 -7.70
N MET A 377 -0.80 5.15 -8.39
CA MET A 377 -1.90 4.38 -7.82
C MET A 377 -1.99 3.00 -8.52
N HIS A 378 -1.16 2.04 -8.12
CA HIS A 378 -1.16 0.70 -8.73
C HIS A 378 -1.09 0.74 -10.27
N ASP A 379 -2.19 0.39 -10.98
CA ASP A 379 -2.36 0.40 -12.44
C ASP A 379 -2.90 1.71 -13.01
N SER A 380 -3.07 2.74 -12.18
CA SER A 380 -3.44 4.10 -12.56
C SER A 380 -2.43 5.12 -12.02
N SER A 381 -2.55 6.36 -12.48
CA SER A 381 -1.77 7.47 -11.97
C SER A 381 -2.59 8.75 -11.93
N ILE A 382 -2.48 9.51 -10.84
CA ILE A 382 -3.15 10.78 -10.68
C ILE A 382 -2.19 11.89 -11.15
N THR A 383 -2.71 12.83 -11.93
CA THR A 383 -1.97 13.97 -12.49
C THR A 383 -2.84 15.21 -12.48
N LYS A 384 -2.28 16.39 -12.75
CA LYS A 384 -3.11 17.56 -13.05
C LYS A 384 -3.97 17.26 -14.29
N ALA A 385 -5.21 17.74 -14.28
CA ALA A 385 -6.13 17.56 -15.39
C ALA A 385 -5.60 18.20 -16.70
N GLY A 386 -6.14 17.80 -17.84
CA GLY A 386 -5.80 18.39 -19.14
C GLY A 386 -4.51 17.85 -19.75
N SER A 387 -3.49 18.71 -19.94
CA SER A 387 -2.26 18.36 -20.68
C SER A 387 -1.45 17.27 -19.98
N ASP A 388 -1.34 17.34 -18.65
CA ASP A 388 -0.52 16.41 -17.85
C ASP A 388 -1.16 15.02 -17.85
N ALA A 389 -2.48 14.95 -17.72
CA ALA A 389 -3.24 13.72 -17.86
C ALA A 389 -3.15 13.12 -19.27
N SER A 390 -3.16 13.96 -20.30
CA SER A 390 -2.99 13.52 -21.70
C SER A 390 -1.58 12.98 -21.96
N LEU A 391 -0.56 13.63 -21.39
CA LEU A 391 0.82 13.15 -21.42
C LEU A 391 0.94 11.80 -20.71
N MET A 392 0.33 11.65 -19.53
CA MET A 392 0.35 10.39 -18.78
C MET A 392 -0.35 9.26 -19.55
N ARG A 393 -1.49 9.52 -20.20
CA ARG A 393 -2.16 8.54 -21.08
C ARG A 393 -1.24 8.07 -22.21
N GLY A 394 -0.55 8.98 -22.89
CA GLY A 394 0.43 8.64 -23.93
C GLY A 394 1.61 7.83 -23.38
N ALA A 395 2.18 8.26 -22.25
CA ALA A 395 3.29 7.57 -21.60
C ALA A 395 2.91 6.15 -21.13
N MET A 396 1.71 5.97 -20.57
CA MET A 396 1.15 4.66 -20.21
C MET A 396 0.95 3.78 -21.45
N HIS A 397 0.41 4.34 -22.53
CA HIS A 397 0.22 3.63 -23.80
C HIS A 397 1.55 3.10 -24.34
N ASP A 398 2.55 3.97 -24.47
CA ASP A 398 3.83 3.64 -25.09
C ASP A 398 4.64 2.66 -24.24
N ALA A 399 4.69 2.87 -22.92
CA ALA A 399 5.37 1.96 -22.00
C ALA A 399 4.72 0.57 -21.99
N TYR A 400 3.38 0.50 -22.06
CA TYR A 400 2.67 -0.77 -22.16
C TYR A 400 2.96 -1.44 -23.51
N LEU A 401 2.86 -0.72 -24.62
CA LEU A 401 3.10 -1.25 -25.97
C LEU A 401 4.52 -1.81 -26.09
N GLN A 402 5.52 -1.08 -25.59
CA GLN A 402 6.91 -1.52 -25.58
C GLN A 402 7.11 -2.83 -24.78
N ARG A 403 6.40 -2.97 -23.65
CA ARG A 403 6.57 -4.13 -22.77
C ARG A 403 5.76 -5.35 -23.20
N ALA A 404 4.52 -5.14 -23.64
CA ALA A 404 3.56 -6.21 -23.92
C ALA A 404 3.36 -6.46 -25.43
N GLY A 405 3.97 -5.65 -26.31
CA GLY A 405 3.93 -5.81 -27.76
C GLY A 405 2.59 -5.43 -28.43
N LYS A 406 1.58 -5.01 -27.65
CA LYS A 406 0.25 -4.63 -28.12
C LYS A 406 -0.29 -3.43 -27.33
N ALA A 407 -1.11 -2.59 -27.97
CA ALA A 407 -1.66 -1.38 -27.38
C ALA A 407 -2.65 -1.69 -26.23
N PRO A 408 -2.59 -0.98 -25.09
CA PRO A 408 -3.56 -1.15 -24.01
C PRO A 408 -4.90 -0.45 -24.31
N LEU A 409 -5.89 -0.71 -23.46
CA LEU A 409 -7.04 0.19 -23.30
C LEU A 409 -6.84 1.02 -22.03
N ILE A 410 -6.91 2.34 -22.17
CA ILE A 410 -6.75 3.29 -21.07
C ILE A 410 -8.06 4.09 -20.96
N GLY A 411 -8.66 4.05 -19.77
CA GLY A 411 -9.77 4.92 -19.39
C GLY A 411 -9.28 6.02 -18.44
N GLY A 412 -10.22 6.67 -17.78
CA GLY A 412 -9.94 7.63 -16.72
C GLY A 412 -11.23 8.15 -16.10
N HIS A 413 -11.09 8.80 -14.96
CA HIS A 413 -12.16 9.47 -14.23
C HIS A 413 -11.63 10.76 -13.58
#